data_AF-A0AAD0NP80-F1
#
_entry.id   AF-A0AAD0NP80-F1
#
_cell.length_a   1.000
_cell.length_b   1.000
_cell.length_c   1.000
_cell.angle_alpha   90.00
_cell.angle_beta   90.00
_cell.angle_gamma   90.00
#
_symmetry.space_group_name_H-M   'P 1'
#
loop_
_entity.id
_entity.type
_entity.pdbx_description
1 polymer ?
#
loop_
_entity_poly.entity_id
_entity_poly.type
_entity_poly.pdbx_seq_one_letter_code
_entity_poly.pdbx_strand_id
1 'polypeptide(L)'
;MLMKRLTSALAGVSMAAVTAVAVTPTANAQADVIDDTRTVTFTCQGTDVGQALVSPTEFDVTFPEEVAPGEFFSVTLQPGQMRNNNRALQRITFDYALPANASIIGLNLGSDGLNVGGTAQVGRVDATSKTTSANGGVARIWGGVSARYGTSNSTNGTGGLTVNASTDFRLPSLEVVMRAPATVGEEISIGLPGANLTGFSAASTDFQWIKARTSSFSNNAVANECTSGADAAELTTTTVGDLDPVLLDTTTTVTSSVDVLGPNQPTTLTAQVGTQYGVLPQIASGDVTFRDATSDEILGTATPDSSGVASIQHTFDPLTPGQPDETRTVVAEFSGVDGDLTGSTSTPITVTLTGDPTVTYTTTFNLTAVLNQEDEGFVPVTINASIVRPSGTTIPDGFRVQLFRGNTAIGEPMALPEGNTMSWTDSIERLPQTRTQTYRVESVPFVEDFEEWAGTSPAPVTVTVNGTDPSLDPPIVPGTGSLGALTGSLGSLTGS
;
A
#
# COMPACT_ATOMS: atom_id res chain seq x y z
N MET A 1 25.09 -9.07 38.23
CA MET A 1 24.53 -7.72 38.00
C MET A 1 23.52 -7.84 36.87
N LEU A 2 22.27 -7.53 37.18
CA LEU A 2 21.09 -7.89 36.41
C LEU A 2 20.91 -6.95 35.21
N MET A 3 21.06 -7.48 33.99
CA MET A 3 20.73 -6.79 32.74
C MET A 3 19.20 -6.60 32.64
N LYS A 4 18.75 -5.35 32.63
CA LYS A 4 17.38 -4.96 32.28
C LYS A 4 17.26 -4.97 30.75
N ARG A 5 16.51 -5.93 30.22
CA ARG A 5 16.01 -5.93 28.84
C ARG A 5 14.99 -4.79 28.71
N LEU A 6 15.25 -3.84 27.81
CA LEU A 6 14.26 -2.86 27.35
C LEU A 6 13.43 -3.52 26.25
N THR A 7 12.20 -3.88 26.63
CA THR A 7 11.12 -4.25 25.72
C THR A 7 10.67 -3.01 24.94
N SER A 8 10.78 -3.10 23.63
CA SER A 8 10.15 -2.21 22.65
C SER A 8 8.63 -2.19 22.86
N ALA A 9 8.10 -1.05 23.29
CA ALA A 9 6.67 -0.81 23.38
C ALA A 9 6.12 -0.52 21.98
N LEU A 10 5.29 -1.41 21.44
CA LEU A 10 4.38 -1.08 20.35
C LEU A 10 3.44 0.02 20.86
N ALA A 11 3.60 1.24 20.35
CA ALA A 11 2.60 2.28 20.49
C ALA A 11 1.40 1.87 19.63
N GLY A 12 0.34 1.39 20.28
CA GLY A 12 -0.94 1.14 19.64
C GLY A 12 -1.52 2.44 19.15
N VAL A 13 -1.64 2.57 17.83
CA VAL A 13 -2.41 3.64 17.18
C VAL A 13 -3.88 3.40 17.54
N SER A 14 -4.37 4.18 18.49
CA SER A 14 -5.80 4.26 18.79
C SER A 14 -6.49 4.98 17.63
N MET A 15 -7.16 4.21 16.77
CA MET A 15 -8.11 4.76 15.80
C MET A 15 -9.19 5.51 16.59
N ALA A 16 -9.21 6.84 16.47
CA ALA A 16 -10.32 7.64 16.92
C ALA A 16 -11.55 7.21 16.10
N ALA A 17 -12.56 6.69 16.77
CA ALA A 17 -13.86 6.44 16.18
C ALA A 17 -14.47 7.78 15.76
N VAL A 18 -14.38 8.10 14.47
CA VAL A 18 -15.11 9.22 13.88
C VAL A 18 -16.58 8.85 13.93
N THR A 19 -17.31 9.44 14.88
CA THR A 19 -18.76 9.44 14.85
C THR A 19 -19.20 10.17 13.59
N ALA A 20 -19.75 9.43 12.62
CA ALA A 20 -20.38 10.00 11.44
C ALA A 20 -21.56 10.86 11.89
N VAL A 21 -21.34 12.17 11.97
CA VAL A 21 -22.44 13.13 11.99
C VAL A 21 -22.93 13.18 10.55
N ALA A 22 -24.17 12.78 10.32
CA ALA A 22 -24.84 13.00 9.03
C ALA A 22 -25.00 14.51 8.85
N VAL A 23 -24.04 15.14 8.19
CA VAL A 23 -24.16 16.53 7.75
C VAL A 23 -25.03 16.48 6.50
N THR A 24 -26.31 16.83 6.63
CA THR A 24 -27.14 17.15 5.47
C THR A 24 -26.51 18.38 4.81
N PRO A 25 -26.11 18.33 3.53
CA PRO A 25 -25.55 19.48 2.85
C PRO A 25 -26.55 20.64 2.90
N THR A 26 -26.08 21.81 3.31
CA THR A 26 -26.84 23.05 3.23
C THR A 26 -27.06 23.36 1.75
N ALA A 27 -28.30 23.24 1.31
CA ALA A 27 -28.73 23.63 -0.03
C ALA A 27 -28.47 25.12 -0.24
N ASN A 28 -27.46 25.45 -1.05
CA ASN A 28 -27.44 26.73 -1.76
C ASN A 28 -28.51 26.68 -2.86
N ALA A 29 -28.97 27.86 -3.30
CA ALA A 29 -30.16 28.08 -4.13
C ALA A 29 -30.50 26.91 -5.08
N GLN A 30 -31.55 26.17 -4.72
CA GLN A 30 -31.94 24.94 -5.38
C GLN A 30 -32.26 25.23 -6.85
N ALA A 31 -31.46 24.70 -7.76
CA ALA A 31 -31.75 24.67 -9.18
C ALA A 31 -33.15 24.08 -9.41
N ASP A 32 -33.83 24.53 -10.48
CA ASP A 32 -35.13 23.98 -10.86
C ASP A 32 -34.97 22.47 -11.07
N VAL A 33 -35.64 21.69 -10.21
CA VAL A 33 -35.66 20.24 -10.31
C VAL A 33 -36.62 19.86 -11.42
N ILE A 34 -36.10 19.12 -12.40
CA ILE A 34 -36.89 18.55 -13.49
C ILE A 34 -37.45 17.22 -13.00
N ASP A 35 -38.78 17.11 -12.99
CA ASP A 35 -39.53 15.86 -12.91
C ASP A 35 -40.12 15.57 -14.30
N ASP A 36 -39.67 14.51 -14.96
CA ASP A 36 -40.07 14.19 -16.33
C ASP A 36 -40.28 12.68 -16.54
N THR A 37 -41.02 12.33 -17.59
CA THR A 37 -41.18 10.96 -18.05
C THR A 37 -40.53 10.79 -19.43
N ARG A 38 -39.46 9.99 -19.51
CA ARG A 38 -38.73 9.72 -20.76
C ARG A 38 -39.24 8.44 -21.42
N THR A 39 -39.61 8.52 -22.69
CA THR A 39 -39.97 7.32 -23.48
C THR A 39 -38.71 6.66 -24.04
N VAL A 40 -38.62 5.35 -23.91
CA VAL A 40 -37.50 4.55 -24.42
C VAL A 40 -37.99 3.36 -25.25
N THR A 41 -37.34 3.16 -26.38
CA THR A 41 -37.54 2.01 -27.26
C THR A 41 -36.58 0.88 -26.89
N PHE A 42 -37.11 -0.33 -26.69
CA PHE A 42 -36.30 -1.53 -26.48
C PHE A 42 -36.45 -2.53 -27.60
N THR A 43 -35.33 -3.14 -27.97
CA THR A 43 -35.28 -4.36 -28.77
C THR A 43 -34.86 -5.51 -27.88
N CYS A 44 -35.70 -6.55 -27.80
CA CYS A 44 -35.46 -7.69 -26.93
C CYS A 44 -35.28 -8.98 -27.73
N GLN A 45 -34.47 -9.91 -27.23
CA GLN A 45 -34.36 -11.26 -27.77
C GLN A 45 -34.53 -12.33 -26.69
N GLY A 46 -34.94 -13.51 -27.14
CA GLY A 46 -35.23 -14.67 -26.30
C GLY A 46 -36.50 -15.38 -26.73
N THR A 47 -36.84 -16.46 -26.04
CA THR A 47 -38.07 -17.23 -26.32
C THR A 47 -39.32 -16.45 -25.86
N ASP A 48 -40.28 -16.27 -26.78
CA ASP A 48 -41.58 -15.62 -26.57
C ASP A 48 -41.52 -14.13 -26.17
N VAL A 49 -40.62 -13.36 -26.79
CA VAL A 49 -40.56 -11.88 -26.64
C VAL A 49 -41.73 -11.16 -27.34
N GLY A 50 -42.40 -11.81 -28.29
CA GLY A 50 -43.44 -11.18 -29.14
C GLY A 50 -44.87 -11.16 -28.59
N GLN A 51 -45.12 -11.31 -27.29
CA GLN A 51 -46.49 -11.43 -26.74
C GLN A 51 -46.84 -10.42 -25.62
N ALA A 52 -45.89 -9.66 -25.05
CA ALA A 52 -46.12 -8.39 -24.30
C ALA A 52 -44.78 -7.68 -23.98
N LEU A 53 -44.88 -6.39 -23.65
CA LEU A 53 -43.79 -5.52 -23.23
C LEU A 53 -43.35 -5.85 -21.78
N VAL A 54 -42.42 -6.80 -21.66
CA VAL A 54 -41.74 -7.08 -20.39
C VAL A 54 -40.64 -6.05 -20.10
N SER A 55 -40.27 -5.22 -21.10
CA SER A 55 -39.39 -4.06 -20.96
C SER A 55 -40.20 -2.80 -20.64
N PRO A 56 -39.65 -1.85 -19.87
CA PRO A 56 -40.28 -0.56 -19.64
C PRO A 56 -40.29 0.23 -20.95
N THR A 57 -41.29 1.09 -21.16
CA THR A 57 -41.33 2.03 -22.29
C THR A 57 -41.19 3.47 -21.85
N GLU A 58 -41.27 3.70 -20.55
CA GLU A 58 -41.23 5.01 -19.91
C GLU A 58 -40.31 4.93 -18.70
N PHE A 59 -39.65 6.03 -18.36
CA PHE A 59 -38.84 6.21 -17.17
C PHE A 59 -39.26 7.49 -16.49
N ASP A 60 -39.61 7.40 -15.21
CA ASP A 60 -39.76 8.60 -14.39
C ASP A 60 -38.35 9.00 -13.92
N VAL A 61 -37.98 10.24 -14.21
CA VAL A 61 -36.67 10.79 -13.86
C VAL A 61 -36.84 12.09 -13.09
N THR A 62 -35.97 12.27 -12.09
CA THR A 62 -35.87 13.50 -11.31
C THR A 62 -34.40 13.91 -11.24
N PHE A 63 -34.07 15.11 -11.71
CA PHE A 63 -32.71 15.64 -11.73
C PHE A 63 -32.70 17.17 -11.76
N PRO A 64 -31.65 17.85 -11.25
CA PRO A 64 -31.48 19.28 -11.45
C PRO A 64 -31.08 19.58 -12.90
N GLU A 65 -31.62 20.65 -13.48
CA GLU A 65 -31.20 21.11 -14.83
C GLU A 65 -29.75 21.60 -14.85
N GLU A 66 -29.36 22.34 -13.81
CA GLU A 66 -28.07 22.98 -13.66
C GLU A 66 -27.54 22.79 -12.23
N VAL A 67 -26.23 22.63 -12.06
CA VAL A 67 -25.54 22.58 -10.75
C VAL A 67 -24.26 23.39 -10.79
N ALA A 68 -23.81 23.88 -9.64
CA ALA A 68 -22.53 24.57 -9.55
C ALA A 68 -21.34 23.59 -9.69
N PRO A 69 -20.17 24.05 -10.12
CA PRO A 69 -18.97 23.22 -10.15
C PRO A 69 -18.66 22.65 -8.77
N GLY A 70 -18.39 21.34 -8.69
CA GLY A 70 -18.11 20.66 -7.41
C GLY A 70 -19.32 20.47 -6.49
N GLU A 71 -20.53 20.85 -6.91
CA GLU A 71 -21.76 20.67 -6.12
C GLU A 71 -22.15 19.18 -6.02
N PHE A 72 -22.69 18.81 -4.85
CA PHE A 72 -23.32 17.51 -4.66
C PHE A 72 -24.78 17.57 -5.09
N PHE A 73 -25.20 16.60 -5.89
CA PHE A 73 -26.59 16.48 -6.33
C PHE A 73 -26.97 15.01 -6.47
N SER A 74 -28.28 14.76 -6.60
CA SER A 74 -28.80 13.42 -6.86
C SER A 74 -29.66 13.38 -8.10
N VAL A 75 -29.65 12.23 -8.75
CA VAL A 75 -30.53 11.90 -9.87
C VAL A 75 -31.30 10.64 -9.50
N THR A 76 -32.62 10.68 -9.65
CA THR A 76 -33.48 9.51 -9.47
C THR A 76 -33.98 9.02 -10.81
N LEU A 77 -33.85 7.72 -11.08
CA LEU A 77 -34.39 7.07 -12.27
C LEU A 77 -35.24 5.86 -11.86
N GLN A 78 -36.47 5.80 -12.34
CA GLN A 78 -37.34 4.65 -12.10
C GLN A 78 -37.95 4.13 -13.39
N PRO A 79 -37.71 2.85 -13.76
CA PRO A 79 -38.40 2.25 -14.89
C PRO A 79 -39.91 2.28 -14.66
N GLY A 80 -40.66 2.61 -15.69
CA GLY A 80 -42.11 2.62 -15.68
C GLY A 80 -42.70 1.23 -15.44
N GLN A 81 -44.03 1.17 -15.35
CA GLN A 81 -44.74 -0.09 -15.14
C GLN A 81 -44.54 -1.03 -16.33
N MET A 82 -44.25 -2.29 -16.03
CA MET A 82 -44.11 -3.39 -16.98
C MET A 82 -45.19 -4.43 -16.73
N ARG A 83 -45.48 -5.27 -17.73
CA ARG A 83 -46.41 -6.38 -17.57
C ARG A 83 -45.76 -7.70 -17.94
N ASN A 84 -45.80 -8.64 -16.99
CA ASN A 84 -45.44 -10.00 -17.25
C ASN A 84 -46.62 -10.81 -17.84
N ASN A 85 -46.32 -11.79 -18.68
CA ASN A 85 -47.27 -12.70 -19.33
C ASN A 85 -47.42 -14.00 -18.53
N ASN A 86 -47.47 -15.14 -19.21
CA ASN A 86 -47.90 -16.42 -18.66
C ASN A 86 -46.90 -17.16 -17.76
N ARG A 87 -45.68 -16.65 -17.54
CA ARG A 87 -44.63 -17.33 -16.76
C ARG A 87 -43.97 -16.36 -15.81
N ALA A 88 -43.71 -16.80 -14.58
CA ALA A 88 -42.96 -15.99 -13.62
C ALA A 88 -41.57 -15.62 -14.17
N LEU A 89 -41.12 -14.41 -13.85
CA LEU A 89 -39.78 -13.92 -14.13
C LEU A 89 -38.87 -14.20 -12.92
N GLN A 90 -37.60 -14.45 -13.19
CA GLN A 90 -36.57 -14.75 -12.21
C GLN A 90 -35.27 -14.05 -12.61
N ARG A 91 -34.41 -13.77 -11.63
CA ARG A 91 -33.07 -13.20 -11.83
C ARG A 91 -33.06 -11.94 -12.68
N ILE A 92 -34.04 -11.08 -12.44
CA ILE A 92 -34.17 -9.80 -13.13
C ILE A 92 -32.96 -8.92 -12.78
N THR A 93 -32.35 -8.33 -13.80
CA THR A 93 -31.39 -7.23 -13.63
C THR A 93 -31.74 -6.08 -14.54
N PHE A 94 -31.49 -4.86 -14.06
CA PHE A 94 -31.65 -3.63 -14.82
C PHE A 94 -30.42 -2.74 -14.62
N ASP A 95 -29.87 -2.23 -15.71
CA ASP A 95 -28.59 -1.53 -15.76
C ASP A 95 -28.76 -0.07 -16.22
N TYR A 96 -27.98 0.84 -15.62
CA TYR A 96 -27.87 2.25 -15.98
C TYR A 96 -26.41 2.60 -16.23
N ALA A 97 -26.14 3.37 -17.28
CA ALA A 97 -24.81 3.90 -17.57
C ALA A 97 -24.55 5.09 -16.65
N LEU A 98 -23.45 5.04 -15.89
CA LEU A 98 -23.02 6.14 -15.03
C LEU A 98 -22.14 7.12 -15.83
N PRO A 99 -22.20 8.43 -15.55
CA PRO A 99 -21.34 9.41 -16.19
C PRO A 99 -19.87 9.15 -15.89
N ALA A 100 -19.00 9.45 -16.85
CA ALA A 100 -17.55 9.30 -16.70
C ALA A 100 -16.88 10.56 -16.13
N ASN A 101 -17.52 11.72 -16.27
CA ASN A 101 -17.00 13.04 -15.87
C ASN A 101 -17.50 13.52 -14.51
N ALA A 102 -18.38 12.78 -13.84
CA ALA A 102 -18.83 13.10 -12.48
C ALA A 102 -18.34 12.06 -11.46
N SER A 103 -18.08 12.52 -10.23
CA SER A 103 -17.68 11.64 -9.14
C SER A 103 -18.91 11.02 -8.49
N ILE A 104 -19.11 9.73 -8.68
CA ILE A 104 -20.23 9.00 -8.09
C ILE A 104 -19.92 8.69 -6.60
N ILE A 105 -20.69 9.30 -5.71
CA ILE A 105 -20.54 9.23 -4.25
C ILE A 105 -21.31 8.03 -3.68
N GLY A 106 -22.51 7.78 -4.20
CA GLY A 106 -23.38 6.72 -3.69
C GLY A 106 -24.39 6.24 -4.73
N LEU A 107 -24.82 4.99 -4.55
CA LEU A 107 -25.93 4.38 -5.28
C LEU A 107 -26.92 3.84 -4.26
N ASN A 108 -28.14 4.36 -4.27
CA ASN A 108 -29.20 3.95 -3.36
C ASN A 108 -30.40 3.41 -4.15
N LEU A 109 -31.18 2.55 -3.50
CA LEU A 109 -32.52 2.23 -3.97
C LEU A 109 -33.50 3.19 -3.29
N GLY A 110 -34.33 3.85 -4.09
CA GLY A 110 -35.34 4.77 -3.60
C GLY A 110 -36.66 4.07 -3.29
N SER A 111 -37.75 4.54 -3.89
CA SER A 111 -39.08 3.94 -3.82
C SER A 111 -39.05 2.42 -4.08
N ASP A 112 -39.77 1.68 -3.24
CA ASP A 112 -39.91 0.23 -3.39
C ASP A 112 -40.52 -0.13 -4.76
N GLY A 113 -40.07 -1.26 -5.31
CA GLY A 113 -40.67 -1.84 -6.50
C GLY A 113 -42.09 -2.34 -6.23
N LEU A 114 -42.92 -2.35 -7.28
CA LEU A 114 -44.28 -2.90 -7.22
C LEU A 114 -44.27 -4.37 -7.68
N ASN A 115 -44.82 -5.26 -6.85
CA ASN A 115 -44.99 -6.70 -7.18
C ASN A 115 -43.69 -7.42 -7.58
N VAL A 116 -42.55 -6.96 -7.05
CA VAL A 116 -41.24 -7.61 -7.22
C VAL A 116 -40.91 -8.37 -5.94
N GLY A 117 -40.69 -9.68 -6.05
CA GLY A 117 -40.20 -10.52 -4.96
C GLY A 117 -38.67 -10.64 -4.95
N GLY A 118 -38.12 -11.01 -3.80
CA GLY A 118 -36.67 -11.02 -3.55
C GLY A 118 -36.19 -9.73 -2.88
N THR A 119 -34.92 -9.68 -2.50
CA THR A 119 -34.29 -8.48 -1.91
C THR A 119 -33.53 -7.73 -3.00
N ALA A 120 -34.00 -6.53 -3.36
CA ALA A 120 -33.31 -5.68 -4.31
C ALA A 120 -32.00 -5.15 -3.73
N GLN A 121 -31.01 -5.04 -4.60
CA GLN A 121 -29.66 -4.56 -4.32
C GLN A 121 -29.21 -3.69 -5.48
N VAL A 122 -28.36 -2.72 -5.19
CA VAL A 122 -27.68 -1.90 -6.19
C VAL A 122 -26.18 -2.01 -6.01
N GLY A 123 -25.45 -2.01 -7.13
CA GLY A 123 -24.00 -2.00 -7.13
C GLY A 123 -23.44 -1.70 -8.50
N ARG A 124 -22.13 -1.41 -8.54
CA ARG A 124 -21.43 -1.16 -9.79
C ARG A 124 -20.94 -2.43 -10.44
N VAL A 125 -21.02 -2.45 -11.77
CA VAL A 125 -20.51 -3.52 -12.62
C VAL A 125 -19.68 -2.94 -13.76
N ASP A 126 -18.74 -3.74 -14.26
CA ASP A 126 -17.95 -3.40 -15.44
C ASP A 126 -18.87 -3.19 -16.66
N ALA A 127 -18.61 -2.15 -17.45
CA ALA A 127 -19.46 -1.79 -18.58
C ALA A 127 -19.48 -2.87 -19.67
N THR A 128 -18.39 -3.63 -19.84
CA THR A 128 -18.24 -4.61 -20.92
C THR A 128 -18.64 -6.01 -20.49
N SER A 129 -18.19 -6.47 -19.32
CA SER A 129 -18.40 -7.84 -18.84
C SER A 129 -19.61 -7.97 -17.90
N LYS A 130 -20.07 -6.85 -17.33
CA LYS A 130 -21.10 -6.78 -16.29
C LYS A 130 -20.79 -7.55 -15.01
N THR A 131 -19.52 -7.88 -14.76
CA THR A 131 -19.06 -8.41 -13.47
C THR A 131 -18.95 -7.29 -12.45
N THR A 132 -19.14 -7.58 -11.16
CA THR A 132 -19.01 -6.60 -10.08
C THR A 132 -17.65 -5.90 -10.13
N SER A 133 -17.65 -4.57 -10.06
CA SER A 133 -16.45 -3.75 -10.08
C SER A 133 -16.68 -2.50 -9.23
N ALA A 134 -15.79 -2.21 -8.29
CA ALA A 134 -15.91 -1.02 -7.41
C ALA A 134 -15.93 0.29 -8.20
N ASN A 135 -15.25 0.32 -9.35
CA ASN A 135 -15.15 1.49 -10.24
C ASN A 135 -15.86 1.26 -11.57
N GLY A 136 -16.83 0.34 -11.61
CA GLY A 136 -17.59 0.02 -12.83
C GLY A 136 -18.40 1.22 -13.33
N GLY A 137 -18.44 1.40 -14.66
CA GLY A 137 -19.20 2.48 -15.32
C GLY A 137 -20.71 2.22 -15.43
N VAL A 138 -21.23 1.15 -14.81
CA VAL A 138 -22.64 0.79 -14.87
C VAL A 138 -23.16 0.53 -13.46
N ALA A 139 -24.28 1.15 -13.10
CA ALA A 139 -25.06 0.79 -11.92
C ALA A 139 -26.08 -0.30 -12.30
N ARG A 140 -26.18 -1.35 -11.49
CA ARG A 140 -27.15 -2.43 -11.71
C ARG A 140 -28.06 -2.58 -10.50
N ILE A 141 -29.35 -2.75 -10.77
CA ILE A 141 -30.35 -3.24 -9.81
C ILE A 141 -30.52 -4.74 -10.02
N TRP A 142 -30.37 -5.55 -8.97
CA TRP A 142 -30.62 -7.00 -9.03
C TRP A 142 -30.91 -7.60 -7.64
N GLY A 143 -31.00 -8.94 -7.54
CA GLY A 143 -31.31 -9.64 -6.29
C GLY A 143 -30.23 -10.65 -5.84
N GLY A 144 -28.96 -10.28 -5.93
CA GLY A 144 -27.80 -11.17 -5.69
C GLY A 144 -27.43 -12.09 -6.86
N VAL A 145 -28.41 -12.59 -7.63
CA VAL A 145 -28.18 -13.51 -8.76
C VAL A 145 -28.72 -12.93 -10.07
N SER A 146 -27.87 -12.84 -11.09
CA SER A 146 -28.24 -12.37 -12.44
C SER A 146 -28.61 -13.52 -13.39
N ALA A 147 -29.20 -13.17 -14.55
CA ALA A 147 -29.52 -14.11 -15.61
C ALA A 147 -28.26 -14.57 -16.37
N ARG A 148 -27.96 -13.97 -17.52
CA ARG A 148 -26.87 -14.38 -18.43
C ARG A 148 -25.55 -13.66 -18.18
N TYR A 149 -25.61 -12.39 -17.78
CA TYR A 149 -24.41 -11.57 -17.56
C TYR A 149 -24.30 -11.15 -16.09
N GLY A 150 -23.11 -11.25 -15.50
CA GLY A 150 -22.82 -10.86 -14.10
C GLY A 150 -22.48 -12.04 -13.19
N THR A 151 -23.19 -12.18 -12.07
CA THR A 151 -22.90 -13.23 -11.06
C THR A 151 -23.31 -14.64 -11.49
N SER A 152 -24.03 -14.78 -12.59
CA SER A 152 -24.32 -16.06 -13.23
C SER A 152 -24.21 -15.92 -14.75
N ASN A 153 -23.73 -16.99 -15.38
CA ASN A 153 -23.82 -17.20 -16.84
C ASN A 153 -24.93 -18.18 -17.21
N SER A 154 -25.83 -18.48 -16.26
CA SER A 154 -26.83 -19.51 -16.45
C SER A 154 -28.03 -18.96 -17.23
N THR A 155 -28.37 -19.63 -18.32
CA THR A 155 -29.61 -19.36 -19.05
C THR A 155 -30.85 -19.97 -18.36
N ASN A 156 -30.65 -20.68 -17.24
CA ASN A 156 -31.69 -21.38 -16.48
C ASN A 156 -31.53 -21.17 -14.96
N GLY A 157 -32.60 -20.91 -14.22
CA GLY A 157 -32.53 -20.92 -12.75
C GLY A 157 -33.67 -20.20 -12.05
N THR A 158 -33.72 -20.38 -10.73
CA THR A 158 -34.60 -19.65 -9.79
C THR A 158 -33.79 -18.66 -8.97
N GLY A 159 -34.49 -17.76 -8.26
CA GLY A 159 -33.92 -16.78 -7.34
C GLY A 159 -33.72 -15.39 -7.98
N GLY A 160 -32.97 -14.53 -7.29
CA GLY A 160 -32.80 -13.14 -7.68
C GLY A 160 -34.07 -12.30 -7.44
N LEU A 161 -34.21 -11.23 -8.22
CA LEU A 161 -35.48 -10.52 -8.31
C LEU A 161 -36.48 -11.31 -9.16
N THR A 162 -37.71 -11.40 -8.67
CA THR A 162 -38.75 -12.29 -9.23
C THR A 162 -40.06 -11.56 -9.40
N VAL A 163 -40.85 -11.98 -10.40
CA VAL A 163 -42.19 -11.45 -10.64
C VAL A 163 -43.10 -12.61 -10.98
N ASN A 164 -44.30 -12.67 -10.41
CA ASN A 164 -45.27 -13.73 -10.70
C ASN A 164 -45.80 -13.63 -12.13
N ALA A 165 -46.36 -14.73 -12.64
CA ALA A 165 -47.05 -14.71 -13.92
C ALA A 165 -48.23 -13.72 -13.90
N SER A 166 -48.52 -13.11 -15.04
CA SER A 166 -49.67 -12.25 -15.34
C SER A 166 -49.78 -11.05 -14.41
N THR A 167 -48.64 -10.50 -14.01
CA THR A 167 -48.52 -9.46 -12.99
C THR A 167 -47.97 -8.19 -13.60
N ASP A 168 -48.62 -7.06 -13.31
CA ASP A 168 -48.04 -5.74 -13.50
C ASP A 168 -47.02 -5.48 -12.40
N PHE A 169 -45.82 -5.06 -12.78
CA PHE A 169 -44.74 -4.86 -11.85
C PHE A 169 -43.94 -3.62 -12.20
N ARG A 170 -43.20 -3.10 -11.21
CA ARG A 170 -42.31 -1.96 -11.37
C ARG A 170 -41.05 -2.22 -10.57
N LEU A 171 -39.89 -1.94 -11.14
CA LEU A 171 -38.64 -2.04 -10.38
C LEU A 171 -38.50 -0.86 -9.40
N PRO A 172 -37.70 -1.02 -8.33
CA PRO A 172 -37.34 0.10 -7.47
C PRO A 172 -36.67 1.23 -8.27
N SER A 173 -36.74 2.44 -7.76
CA SER A 173 -35.95 3.56 -8.31
C SER A 173 -34.48 3.43 -7.93
N LEU A 174 -33.61 3.91 -8.81
CA LEU A 174 -32.19 4.16 -8.56
C LEU A 174 -32.01 5.63 -8.20
N GLU A 175 -31.44 5.91 -7.04
CA GLU A 175 -30.87 7.23 -6.74
C GLU A 175 -29.36 7.16 -6.90
N VAL A 176 -28.82 8.05 -7.73
CA VAL A 176 -27.38 8.23 -7.93
C VAL A 176 -26.98 9.55 -7.28
N VAL A 177 -26.18 9.48 -6.22
CA VAL A 177 -25.62 10.66 -5.57
C VAL A 177 -24.24 10.93 -6.17
N MET A 178 -24.05 12.13 -6.69
CA MET A 178 -22.87 12.50 -7.46
C MET A 178 -22.34 13.85 -7.00
N ARG A 179 -21.09 14.10 -7.37
CA ARG A 179 -20.46 15.41 -7.30
C ARG A 179 -20.09 15.85 -8.71
N ALA A 180 -20.52 17.05 -9.07
CA ALA A 180 -20.26 17.68 -10.36
C ALA A 180 -18.75 17.88 -10.57
N PRO A 181 -18.25 17.84 -11.82
CA PRO A 181 -16.90 18.27 -12.13
C PRO A 181 -16.72 19.76 -11.85
N ALA A 182 -15.47 20.20 -11.76
CA ALA A 182 -15.12 21.60 -11.53
C ALA A 182 -15.17 22.46 -12.81
N THR A 183 -15.33 21.83 -13.98
CA THR A 183 -15.35 22.52 -15.27
C THR A 183 -16.76 23.02 -15.61
N VAL A 184 -16.90 24.33 -15.76
CA VAL A 184 -18.14 24.97 -16.25
C VAL A 184 -18.46 24.53 -17.68
N GLY A 185 -19.74 24.29 -17.95
CA GLY A 185 -20.28 23.90 -19.26
C GLY A 185 -20.20 22.40 -19.56
N GLU A 186 -19.68 21.58 -18.65
CA GLU A 186 -19.75 20.13 -18.80
C GLU A 186 -21.19 19.62 -18.60
N GLU A 187 -21.59 18.65 -19.41
CA GLU A 187 -22.86 17.95 -19.27
C GLU A 187 -22.63 16.61 -18.57
N ILE A 188 -23.48 16.31 -17.59
CA ILE A 188 -23.47 15.07 -16.82
C ILE A 188 -24.74 14.30 -17.17
N SER A 189 -24.58 13.18 -17.87
CA SER A 189 -25.71 12.39 -18.33
C SER A 189 -25.72 10.97 -17.77
N ILE A 190 -26.91 10.50 -17.39
CA ILE A 190 -27.18 9.11 -17.06
C ILE A 190 -28.11 8.56 -18.15
N GLY A 191 -27.77 7.40 -18.67
CA GLY A 191 -28.53 6.72 -19.71
C GLY A 191 -28.59 5.22 -19.46
N LEU A 192 -28.86 4.47 -20.54
CA LEU A 192 -28.78 3.02 -20.55
C LEU A 192 -27.53 2.56 -21.31
N PRO A 193 -26.77 1.56 -20.80
CA PRO A 193 -25.50 1.16 -21.39
C PRO A 193 -25.59 0.56 -22.80
N GLY A 194 -26.76 0.05 -23.18
CA GLY A 194 -27.06 -0.50 -24.50
C GLY A 194 -27.45 0.54 -25.55
N ALA A 195 -27.68 1.79 -25.15
CA ALA A 195 -28.06 2.84 -26.08
C ALA A 195 -27.02 2.98 -27.20
N ASN A 196 -27.51 3.06 -28.45
CA ASN A 196 -26.68 3.11 -29.67
C ASN A 196 -25.82 1.87 -29.95
N LEU A 197 -25.93 0.78 -29.19
CA LEU A 197 -25.18 -0.44 -29.45
C LEU A 197 -25.99 -1.42 -30.30
N THR A 198 -25.31 -2.09 -31.23
CA THR A 198 -25.92 -3.11 -32.09
C THR A 198 -25.64 -4.51 -31.58
N GLY A 199 -26.66 -5.38 -31.60
CA GLY A 199 -26.53 -6.78 -31.21
C GLY A 199 -26.62 -6.99 -29.70
N PHE A 200 -26.57 -8.24 -29.27
CA PHE A 200 -26.79 -8.62 -27.89
C PHE A 200 -25.52 -9.21 -27.27
N SER A 201 -24.99 -8.46 -26.31
CA SER A 201 -23.75 -8.76 -25.60
C SER A 201 -23.89 -8.30 -24.15
N ALA A 202 -22.91 -8.62 -23.31
CA ALA A 202 -22.86 -8.08 -21.97
C ALA A 202 -22.90 -6.55 -21.99
N ALA A 203 -22.11 -5.89 -22.84
CA ALA A 203 -22.07 -4.43 -22.95
C ALA A 203 -23.43 -3.81 -23.34
N SER A 204 -24.11 -4.40 -24.33
CA SER A 204 -25.35 -3.85 -24.89
C SER A 204 -26.63 -4.21 -24.14
N THR A 205 -26.54 -5.05 -23.10
CA THR A 205 -27.71 -5.48 -22.34
C THR A 205 -28.04 -4.48 -21.23
N ASP A 206 -29.25 -3.93 -21.28
CA ASP A 206 -29.80 -3.02 -20.28
C ASP A 206 -30.68 -3.76 -19.28
N PHE A 207 -31.47 -4.70 -19.78
CA PHE A 207 -32.45 -5.42 -19.00
C PHE A 207 -32.42 -6.90 -19.36
N GLN A 208 -32.36 -7.78 -18.36
CA GLN A 208 -32.36 -9.23 -18.57
C GLN A 208 -33.12 -9.97 -17.49
N TRP A 209 -33.66 -11.14 -17.86
CA TRP A 209 -34.36 -12.03 -16.94
C TRP A 209 -34.40 -13.47 -17.46
N ILE A 210 -34.76 -14.39 -16.58
CA ILE A 210 -35.08 -15.79 -16.92
C ILE A 210 -36.58 -16.01 -16.71
N LYS A 211 -37.24 -16.70 -17.64
CA LYS A 211 -38.61 -17.20 -17.41
C LYS A 211 -38.55 -18.52 -16.63
N ALA A 212 -39.36 -18.64 -15.58
CA ALA A 212 -39.45 -19.86 -14.78
C ALA A 212 -39.86 -21.07 -15.64
N ARG A 213 -39.25 -22.24 -15.37
CA ARG A 213 -39.59 -23.49 -16.05
C ARG A 213 -41.01 -23.94 -15.70
N THR A 214 -41.77 -24.39 -16.68
CA THR A 214 -43.11 -24.95 -16.49
C THR A 214 -43.13 -26.49 -16.38
N SER A 215 -42.03 -27.19 -16.69
CA SER A 215 -41.90 -28.64 -16.49
C SER A 215 -40.44 -29.13 -16.58
N SER A 216 -40.16 -30.29 -15.96
CA SER A 216 -38.84 -30.93 -15.90
C SER A 216 -38.30 -31.43 -17.26
N PHE A 217 -39.11 -31.40 -18.32
CA PHE A 217 -38.80 -31.99 -19.64
C PHE A 217 -38.74 -30.96 -20.78
N SER A 218 -38.89 -29.66 -20.49
CA SER A 218 -38.74 -28.60 -21.50
C SER A 218 -37.42 -27.85 -21.32
N ASN A 219 -36.59 -27.84 -22.35
CA ASN A 219 -35.25 -27.21 -22.34
C ASN A 219 -35.29 -25.67 -22.48
N ASN A 220 -36.41 -25.02 -22.18
CA ASN A 220 -36.70 -23.66 -22.65
C ASN A 220 -36.77 -22.58 -21.55
N ALA A 221 -36.11 -22.76 -20.40
CA ALA A 221 -35.71 -21.55 -19.67
C ALA A 221 -34.51 -20.99 -20.43
N VAL A 222 -34.77 -19.91 -21.16
CA VAL A 222 -33.77 -19.18 -21.95
C VAL A 222 -33.73 -17.78 -21.36
N ALA A 223 -32.52 -17.28 -21.11
CA ALA A 223 -32.32 -15.90 -20.73
C ALA A 223 -32.89 -15.00 -21.83
N ASN A 224 -33.59 -13.95 -21.42
CA ASN A 224 -34.09 -12.91 -22.30
C ASN A 224 -33.33 -11.65 -21.95
N GLU A 225 -33.02 -10.87 -22.97
CA GLU A 225 -32.20 -9.68 -22.85
C GLU A 225 -32.74 -8.61 -23.79
N CYS A 226 -32.73 -7.37 -23.31
CA CYS A 226 -33.16 -6.19 -24.02
C CYS A 226 -32.03 -5.18 -24.10
N THR A 227 -31.95 -4.54 -25.25
CA THR A 227 -31.07 -3.41 -25.53
C THR A 227 -31.94 -2.23 -25.96
N SER A 228 -31.58 -1.04 -25.51
CA SER A 228 -32.31 0.20 -25.75
C SER A 228 -31.86 0.90 -27.03
N GLY A 229 -32.73 1.76 -27.55
CA GLY A 229 -32.44 2.62 -28.70
C GLY A 229 -31.59 3.84 -28.34
N ALA A 230 -31.35 4.67 -29.36
CA ALA A 230 -30.60 5.92 -29.22
C ALA A 230 -31.25 6.92 -28.24
N ASP A 231 -32.57 6.82 -28.09
CA ASP A 231 -33.40 7.61 -27.17
C ASP A 231 -33.07 7.37 -25.69
N ALA A 232 -32.35 6.30 -25.37
CA ALA A 232 -31.90 6.00 -24.01
C ALA A 232 -30.47 6.42 -23.68
N ALA A 233 -29.78 7.09 -24.61
CA ALA A 233 -28.40 7.53 -24.38
C ALA A 233 -28.30 8.53 -23.23
N GLU A 234 -29.33 9.38 -23.08
CA GLU A 234 -29.41 10.44 -22.09
C GLU A 234 -30.83 10.49 -21.52
N LEU A 235 -31.07 9.76 -20.43
CA LEU A 235 -32.35 9.84 -19.71
C LEU A 235 -32.41 11.13 -18.90
N THR A 236 -31.27 11.52 -18.33
CA THR A 236 -31.08 12.78 -17.61
C THR A 236 -29.84 13.47 -18.15
N THR A 237 -29.86 14.80 -18.17
CA THR A 237 -28.71 15.63 -18.51
C THR A 237 -28.72 16.84 -17.59
N THR A 238 -27.70 16.95 -16.74
CA THR A 238 -27.48 18.08 -15.84
C THR A 238 -26.27 18.86 -16.32
N THR A 239 -26.38 20.17 -16.45
CA THR A 239 -25.27 21.03 -16.88
C THR A 239 -24.53 21.60 -15.67
N VAL A 240 -23.20 21.68 -15.75
CA VAL A 240 -22.41 22.46 -14.79
C VAL A 240 -22.49 23.93 -15.18
N GLY A 241 -23.23 24.70 -14.41
CA GLY A 241 -23.47 26.13 -14.65
C GLY A 241 -22.27 27.01 -14.35
N ASP A 242 -22.32 28.25 -14.84
CA ASP A 242 -21.38 29.32 -14.47
C ASP A 242 -21.80 29.92 -13.12
N LEU A 243 -21.65 29.12 -12.06
CA LEU A 243 -22.02 29.43 -10.68
C LEU A 243 -20.78 29.36 -9.78
N ASP A 244 -20.86 29.98 -8.59
CA ASP A 244 -19.77 29.91 -7.61
C ASP A 244 -19.48 28.45 -7.22
N PRO A 245 -18.22 27.98 -7.34
CA PRO A 245 -17.88 26.58 -7.10
C PRO A 245 -18.07 26.17 -5.64
N VAL A 246 -18.55 24.95 -5.44
CA VAL A 246 -18.68 24.32 -4.11
C VAL A 246 -17.43 23.50 -3.83
N LEU A 247 -16.54 24.09 -3.04
CA LEU A 247 -15.29 23.44 -2.65
C LEU A 247 -15.53 22.35 -1.60
N LEU A 248 -14.88 21.20 -1.76
CA LEU A 248 -14.92 20.11 -0.80
C LEU A 248 -13.70 20.15 0.11
N ASP A 249 -13.94 20.00 1.42
CA ASP A 249 -12.88 19.96 2.41
C ASP A 249 -12.01 18.72 2.32
N THR A 250 -10.69 18.94 2.38
CA THR A 250 -9.69 17.87 2.42
C THR A 250 -9.12 17.69 3.82
N THR A 251 -8.59 16.50 4.07
CA THR A 251 -7.78 16.19 5.24
C THR A 251 -6.41 15.71 4.78
N THR A 252 -5.36 16.18 5.44
CA THR A 252 -3.98 15.76 5.18
C THR A 252 -3.37 15.21 6.47
N THR A 253 -2.69 14.09 6.39
CA THR A 253 -1.82 13.57 7.47
C THR A 253 -0.41 13.44 6.95
N VAL A 254 0.57 13.43 7.86
CA VAL A 254 1.99 13.28 7.52
C VAL A 254 2.65 12.25 8.43
N THR A 255 3.60 11.50 7.89
CA THR A 255 4.45 10.55 8.61
C THR A 255 5.89 10.63 8.09
N SER A 256 6.82 10.18 8.93
CA SER A 256 8.23 9.99 8.57
C SER A 256 8.56 8.50 8.64
N SER A 257 9.47 8.04 7.77
CA SER A 257 9.99 6.66 7.85
C SER A 257 10.88 6.41 9.08
N VAL A 258 11.44 7.49 9.64
CA VAL A 258 12.35 7.47 10.79
C VAL A 258 12.11 8.70 11.66
N ASP A 259 12.01 8.50 12.97
CA ASP A 259 11.73 9.57 13.93
C ASP A 259 13.01 10.14 14.58
N VAL A 260 14.13 9.41 14.50
CA VAL A 260 15.46 9.84 14.96
C VAL A 260 16.48 9.65 13.85
N LEU A 261 17.03 10.75 13.34
CA LEU A 261 17.96 10.76 12.22
C LEU A 261 19.37 11.06 12.68
N GLY A 262 20.29 10.17 12.31
CA GLY A 262 21.72 10.41 12.45
C GLY A 262 22.26 11.31 11.33
N PRO A 263 23.57 11.62 11.35
CA PRO A 263 24.21 12.45 10.34
C PRO A 263 23.96 11.92 8.93
N ASN A 264 23.51 12.78 8.01
CA ASN A 264 23.22 12.44 6.60
C ASN A 264 22.24 11.27 6.39
N GLN A 265 21.45 10.89 7.41
CA GLN A 265 20.46 9.82 7.26
C GLN A 265 19.27 10.32 6.43
N PRO A 266 18.96 9.67 5.29
CA PRO A 266 17.77 10.02 4.54
C PRO A 266 16.51 9.54 5.27
N THR A 267 15.44 10.33 5.19
CA THR A 267 14.09 9.90 5.56
C THR A 267 13.14 10.05 4.38
N THR A 268 12.11 9.21 4.35
CA THR A 268 10.94 9.41 3.50
C THR A 268 9.85 10.10 4.30
N LEU A 269 9.43 11.28 3.86
CA LEU A 269 8.24 11.95 4.36
C LEU A 269 7.06 11.57 3.46
N THR A 270 5.96 11.15 4.06
CA THR A 270 4.77 10.71 3.34
C THR A 270 3.55 11.45 3.85
N ALA A 271 2.79 12.03 2.93
CA ALA A 271 1.50 12.65 3.20
C ALA A 271 0.38 11.80 2.62
N GLN A 272 -0.72 11.69 3.36
CA GLN A 272 -1.96 11.10 2.88
C GLN A 272 -3.03 12.19 2.85
N VAL A 273 -3.56 12.45 1.65
CA VAL A 273 -4.65 13.39 1.41
C VAL A 273 -5.94 12.61 1.17
N GLY A 274 -7.05 13.10 1.71
CA GLY A 274 -8.37 12.50 1.53
C GLY A 274 -9.50 13.49 1.77
N THR A 275 -10.73 12.99 1.69
CA THR A 275 -11.95 13.72 2.03
C THR A 275 -12.81 12.86 2.96
N GLN A 276 -13.93 13.41 3.46
CA GLN A 276 -14.92 12.61 4.21
C GLN A 276 -15.52 11.45 3.40
N TYR A 277 -15.41 11.49 2.06
CA TYR A 277 -15.89 10.45 1.15
C TYR A 277 -14.77 9.50 0.69
N GLY A 278 -13.58 9.60 1.28
CA GLY A 278 -12.39 8.86 0.87
C GLY A 278 -11.53 9.64 -0.12
N VAL A 279 -10.72 8.91 -0.89
CA VAL A 279 -9.81 9.48 -1.89
C VAL A 279 -10.58 9.66 -3.20
N LEU A 280 -10.66 10.92 -3.65
CA LEU A 280 -11.30 11.27 -4.91
C LEU A 280 -10.25 11.41 -6.03
N PRO A 281 -10.58 11.09 -7.30
CA PRO A 281 -9.63 11.18 -8.41
C PRO A 281 -8.96 12.55 -8.59
N GLN A 282 -9.66 13.62 -8.24
CA GLN A 282 -9.20 15.01 -8.38
C GLN A 282 -8.05 15.35 -7.44
N ILE A 283 -7.87 14.61 -6.35
CA ILE A 283 -6.76 14.82 -5.39
C ILE A 283 -5.39 14.78 -6.10
N ALA A 284 -5.24 13.95 -7.13
CA ALA A 284 -4.01 13.82 -7.89
C ALA A 284 -3.68 15.04 -8.80
N SER A 285 -4.53 16.07 -8.81
CA SER A 285 -4.30 17.32 -9.55
C SER A 285 -3.77 18.46 -8.66
N GLY A 286 -3.78 18.30 -7.34
CA GLY A 286 -3.19 19.27 -6.41
C GLY A 286 -1.78 18.85 -5.97
N ASP A 287 -1.09 19.72 -5.24
CA ASP A 287 0.27 19.45 -4.76
C ASP A 287 0.33 19.44 -3.23
N VAL A 288 1.23 18.62 -2.68
CA VAL A 288 1.60 18.61 -1.27
C VAL A 288 2.98 19.22 -1.10
N THR A 289 3.08 20.24 -0.26
CA THR A 289 4.34 20.83 0.18
C THR A 289 4.71 20.30 1.56
N PHE A 290 5.91 19.75 1.70
CA PHE A 290 6.49 19.36 2.98
C PHE A 290 7.36 20.49 3.50
N ARG A 291 7.16 20.90 4.75
CA ARG A 291 7.83 22.04 5.37
C ARG A 291 8.32 21.68 6.76
N ASP A 292 9.54 22.11 7.10
CA ASP A 292 9.98 22.20 8.48
C ASP A 292 9.39 23.48 9.10
N ALA A 293 8.35 23.31 9.89
CA ALA A 293 7.65 24.37 10.58
C ALA A 293 8.51 25.05 11.68
N THR A 294 9.63 24.44 12.09
CA THR A 294 10.57 25.08 13.02
C THR A 294 11.39 26.17 12.34
N SER A 295 11.87 25.92 11.12
CA SER A 295 12.73 26.82 10.35
C SER A 295 11.99 27.61 9.26
N ASP A 296 10.75 27.22 8.96
CA ASP A 296 9.96 27.65 7.79
C ASP A 296 10.59 27.25 6.44
N GLU A 297 11.43 26.21 6.43
CA GLU A 297 12.08 25.70 5.22
C GLU A 297 11.17 24.72 4.46
N ILE A 298 11.11 24.86 3.13
CA ILE A 298 10.45 23.88 2.26
C ILE A 298 11.41 22.71 2.04
N LEU A 299 11.01 21.53 2.49
CA LEU A 299 11.79 20.29 2.37
C LEU A 299 11.61 19.64 1.00
N GLY A 300 10.46 19.87 0.36
CA GLY A 300 10.14 19.41 -0.98
C GLY A 300 8.65 19.47 -1.28
N THR A 301 8.29 19.15 -2.52
CA THR A 301 6.91 19.11 -3.03
C THR A 301 6.66 17.81 -3.79
N ALA A 302 5.44 17.29 -3.72
CA ALA A 302 5.02 16.11 -4.46
C ALA A 302 3.51 16.13 -4.74
N THR A 303 3.12 15.64 -5.91
CA THR A 303 1.72 15.44 -6.30
C THR A 303 1.22 14.10 -5.74
N PRO A 304 0.02 14.04 -5.12
CA PRO A 304 -0.55 12.77 -4.68
C PRO A 304 -0.84 11.81 -5.84
N ASP A 305 -0.70 10.51 -5.59
CA ASP A 305 -1.13 9.47 -6.53
C ASP A 305 -2.65 9.20 -6.46
N SER A 306 -3.13 8.20 -7.22
CA SER A 306 -4.55 7.81 -7.21
C SER A 306 -5.07 7.29 -5.87
N SER A 307 -4.18 6.99 -4.93
CA SER A 307 -4.50 6.62 -3.55
C SER A 307 -4.37 7.79 -2.57
N GLY A 308 -4.11 9.01 -3.07
CA GLY A 308 -3.97 10.22 -2.27
C GLY A 308 -2.64 10.30 -1.53
N VAL A 309 -1.64 9.51 -1.92
CA VAL A 309 -0.32 9.48 -1.26
C VAL A 309 0.67 10.33 -2.02
N ALA A 310 1.34 11.25 -1.32
CA ALA A 310 2.48 12.02 -1.82
C ALA A 310 3.70 11.74 -0.95
N SER A 311 4.87 11.51 -1.53
CA SER A 311 6.09 11.23 -0.77
C SER A 311 7.32 11.93 -1.34
N ILE A 312 8.22 12.34 -0.46
CA ILE A 312 9.55 12.84 -0.81
C ILE A 312 10.62 12.12 0.00
N GLN A 313 11.81 11.94 -0.59
CA GLN A 313 13.01 11.61 0.18
C GLN A 313 13.71 12.91 0.55
N HIS A 314 14.06 13.07 1.82
CA HIS A 314 14.73 14.26 2.33
C HIS A 314 15.86 13.87 3.28
N THR A 315 16.92 14.68 3.32
CA THR A 315 18.04 14.54 4.26
C THR A 315 18.26 15.91 4.90
N PHE A 316 18.19 15.96 6.22
CA PHE A 316 18.43 17.20 6.96
C PHE A 316 19.93 17.49 7.07
N ASP A 317 20.26 18.76 7.26
CA ASP A 317 21.63 19.16 7.57
C ASP A 317 22.13 18.42 8.84
N PRO A 318 23.31 17.78 8.78
CA PRO A 318 23.81 16.97 9.89
C PRO A 318 24.28 17.82 11.07
N LEU A 319 24.04 17.32 12.28
CA LEU A 319 24.66 17.85 13.49
C LEU A 319 26.11 17.39 13.61
N THR A 320 26.97 18.23 14.17
CA THR A 320 28.36 17.83 14.48
C THR A 320 28.34 16.79 15.62
N PRO A 321 29.17 15.73 15.58
CA PRO A 321 29.21 14.74 16.65
C PRO A 321 29.37 15.35 18.05
N GLY A 322 28.56 14.87 18.99
CA GLY A 322 28.51 15.37 20.37
C GLY A 322 27.75 16.68 20.60
N GLN A 323 27.14 17.28 19.56
CA GLN A 323 26.14 18.33 19.74
C GLN A 323 24.86 17.76 20.37
N PRO A 324 24.12 18.56 21.16
CA PRO A 324 22.82 18.13 21.66
C PRO A 324 21.84 17.91 20.52
N ASP A 325 20.94 16.93 20.69
CA ASP A 325 19.89 16.63 19.73
C ASP A 325 19.01 17.85 19.44
N GLU A 326 18.59 17.98 18.17
CA GLU A 326 17.70 19.03 17.71
C GLU A 326 16.34 18.44 17.28
N THR A 327 15.23 19.03 17.71
CA THR A 327 13.90 18.62 17.26
C THR A 327 13.41 19.51 16.11
N ARG A 328 13.10 18.89 14.98
CA ARG A 328 12.42 19.49 13.83
C ARG A 328 10.93 19.16 13.87
N THR A 329 10.11 20.08 13.38
CA THR A 329 8.66 19.90 13.31
C THR A 329 8.25 19.90 11.85
N VAL A 330 7.74 18.79 11.34
CA VAL A 330 7.37 18.66 9.92
C VAL A 330 5.87 18.74 9.75
N VAL A 331 5.42 19.54 8.78
CA VAL A 331 4.03 19.61 8.32
C VAL A 331 3.95 19.27 6.83
N ALA A 332 2.80 18.74 6.41
CA ALA A 332 2.43 18.61 5.01
C ALA A 332 1.22 19.51 4.70
N GLU A 333 1.32 20.29 3.65
CA GLU A 333 0.32 21.27 3.21
C GLU A 333 -0.16 20.89 1.82
N PHE A 334 -1.40 20.39 1.71
CA PHE A 334 -2.06 20.19 0.43
C PHE A 334 -2.63 21.52 -0.06
N SER A 335 -2.31 21.92 -1.29
CA SER A 335 -2.74 23.20 -1.87
C SER A 335 -4.24 23.31 -2.10
N GLY A 336 -4.93 22.18 -2.20
CA GLY A 336 -6.26 22.13 -2.80
C GLY A 336 -6.18 21.98 -4.32
N VAL A 337 -7.34 22.02 -4.95
CA VAL A 337 -7.51 22.06 -6.40
C VAL A 337 -8.45 23.21 -6.70
N ASP A 338 -8.00 24.17 -7.50
CA ASP A 338 -8.75 25.40 -7.79
C ASP A 338 -10.17 25.09 -8.27
N GLY A 339 -11.15 25.73 -7.64
CA GLY A 339 -12.57 25.55 -7.96
C GLY A 339 -13.14 24.19 -7.55
N ASP A 340 -12.38 23.33 -6.87
CA ASP A 340 -12.81 21.97 -6.56
C ASP A 340 -12.57 21.53 -5.12
N LEU A 341 -11.32 21.53 -4.66
CA LEU A 341 -10.94 21.01 -3.34
C LEU A 341 -10.28 22.12 -2.53
N THR A 342 -10.68 22.28 -1.26
CA THR A 342 -9.96 23.20 -0.37
C THR A 342 -8.62 22.58 0.04
N GLY A 343 -7.61 23.44 0.25
CA GLY A 343 -6.34 23.03 0.81
C GLY A 343 -6.48 22.59 2.27
N SER A 344 -5.54 21.78 2.75
CA SER A 344 -5.48 21.36 4.14
C SER A 344 -4.05 21.18 4.62
N THR A 345 -3.86 21.36 5.93
CA THR A 345 -2.55 21.20 6.58
C THR A 345 -2.63 20.07 7.58
N SER A 346 -1.60 19.23 7.61
CA SER A 346 -1.51 18.13 8.56
C SER A 346 -1.30 18.63 9.99
N THR A 347 -1.64 17.78 10.96
CA THR A 347 -1.04 17.92 12.29
C THR A 347 0.48 17.74 12.17
N PRO A 348 1.30 18.56 12.84
CA PRO A 348 2.74 18.41 12.75
C PRO A 348 3.24 17.10 13.37
N ILE A 349 4.31 16.55 12.80
CA ILE A 349 5.09 15.46 13.40
C ILE A 349 6.45 15.99 13.85
N THR A 350 7.11 15.25 14.74
CA THR A 350 8.44 15.58 15.24
C THR A 350 9.48 14.61 14.69
N VAL A 351 10.61 15.14 14.23
CA VAL A 351 11.79 14.36 13.88
C VAL A 351 12.95 14.87 14.72
N THR A 352 13.66 13.97 15.38
CA THR A 352 14.84 14.31 16.19
C THR A 352 16.09 14.10 15.36
N LEU A 353 16.91 15.12 15.21
CA LEU A 353 18.25 15.04 14.62
C LEU A 353 19.25 14.82 15.73
N THR A 354 20.16 13.87 15.53
CA THR A 354 21.27 13.59 16.45
C THR A 354 22.61 13.61 15.72
N GLY A 355 23.67 14.02 16.42
CA GLY A 355 25.04 13.98 15.90
C GLY A 355 25.68 12.59 16.01
N ASP A 356 25.01 11.65 16.69
CA ASP A 356 25.49 10.30 16.91
C ASP A 356 24.96 9.33 15.83
N PRO A 357 25.68 8.23 15.52
CA PRO A 357 25.18 7.21 14.61
C PRO A 357 23.93 6.54 15.18
N THR A 358 22.95 6.28 14.31
CA THR A 358 21.66 5.66 14.68
C THR A 358 21.58 4.19 14.26
N VAL A 359 22.51 3.74 13.42
CA VAL A 359 22.60 2.36 12.93
C VAL A 359 23.98 1.81 13.26
N THR A 360 24.04 0.59 13.82
CA THR A 360 25.31 -0.07 14.12
C THR A 360 25.41 -1.40 13.36
N TYR A 361 26.51 -1.57 12.63
CA TYR A 361 26.89 -2.81 11.96
C TYR A 361 28.06 -3.48 12.68
N THR A 362 27.95 -4.78 12.95
CA THR A 362 29.01 -5.53 13.63
C THR A 362 29.57 -6.63 12.74
N THR A 363 30.89 -6.59 12.52
CA THR A 363 31.66 -7.65 11.87
C THR A 363 32.31 -8.54 12.91
N THR A 364 32.20 -9.86 12.74
CA THR A 364 32.79 -10.84 13.67
C THR A 364 34.00 -11.52 13.06
N PHE A 365 35.08 -11.65 13.83
CA PHE A 365 36.32 -12.31 13.43
C PHE A 365 36.54 -13.61 14.20
N ASN A 366 36.47 -14.74 13.51
CA ASN A 366 36.79 -16.05 14.08
C ASN A 366 38.26 -16.36 13.83
N LEU A 367 39.06 -16.36 14.89
CA LEU A 367 40.52 -16.47 14.80
C LEU A 367 41.01 -17.91 14.88
N THR A 368 42.04 -18.19 14.11
CA THR A 368 42.87 -19.40 14.20
C THR A 368 44.34 -18.99 14.11
N ALA A 369 45.22 -19.73 14.77
CA ALA A 369 46.64 -19.46 14.79
C ALA A 369 47.42 -20.68 14.31
N VAL A 370 48.46 -20.44 13.52
CA VAL A 370 49.40 -21.46 13.04
C VAL A 370 50.80 -21.05 13.45
N LEU A 371 51.48 -21.91 14.20
CA LEU A 371 52.91 -21.81 14.46
C LEU A 371 53.67 -22.28 13.23
N ASN A 372 54.57 -21.44 12.72
CA ASN A 372 55.46 -21.80 11.61
C ASN A 372 56.76 -22.39 12.16
N GLN A 373 57.67 -22.76 11.25
CA GLN A 373 58.96 -23.33 11.61
C GLN A 373 59.72 -22.40 12.57
N GLU A 374 60.16 -22.96 13.70
CA GLU A 374 60.92 -22.23 14.71
C GLU A 374 62.33 -21.91 14.22
N ASP A 375 62.79 -20.68 14.52
CA ASP A 375 64.16 -20.23 14.31
C ASP A 375 64.91 -20.14 15.66
N GLU A 376 66.23 -19.92 15.62
CA GLU A 376 67.10 -19.93 16.81
C GLU A 376 66.74 -18.87 17.88
N GLY A 377 65.98 -17.83 17.52
CA GLY A 377 65.55 -16.77 18.46
C GLY A 377 64.07 -16.40 18.44
N PHE A 378 63.29 -16.89 17.46
CA PHE A 378 61.90 -16.47 17.27
C PHE A 378 61.02 -17.62 16.78
N VAL A 379 59.72 -17.52 17.06
CA VAL A 379 58.69 -18.37 16.46
C VAL A 379 57.75 -17.51 15.64
N PRO A 380 57.75 -17.63 14.30
CA PRO A 380 56.80 -16.94 13.45
C PRO A 380 55.41 -17.54 13.62
N VAL A 381 54.40 -16.67 13.74
CA VAL A 381 53.00 -17.06 13.92
C VAL A 381 52.15 -16.42 12.84
N THR A 382 51.30 -17.21 12.20
CA THR A 382 50.28 -16.72 11.27
C THR A 382 48.93 -16.76 11.96
N ILE A 383 48.28 -15.61 12.10
CA ILE A 383 46.91 -15.49 12.61
C ILE A 383 45.98 -15.34 11.42
N ASN A 384 45.06 -16.29 11.25
CA ASN A 384 44.04 -16.25 10.21
C ASN A 384 42.68 -15.96 10.84
N ALA A 385 41.95 -14.98 10.30
CA ALA A 385 40.57 -14.72 10.67
C ALA A 385 39.62 -15.12 9.54
N SER A 386 38.57 -15.88 9.88
CA SER A 386 37.36 -15.95 9.07
C SER A 386 36.44 -14.80 9.46
N ILE A 387 36.01 -14.03 8.47
CA ILE A 387 35.22 -12.80 8.62
C ILE A 387 33.74 -13.15 8.41
N VAL A 388 32.90 -12.82 9.39
CA VAL A 388 31.45 -12.88 9.28
C VAL A 388 30.94 -11.44 9.17
N ARG A 389 30.45 -11.08 7.98
CA ARG A 389 29.98 -9.74 7.64
C ARG A 389 28.49 -9.57 8.00
N PRO A 390 28.05 -8.34 8.31
CA PRO A 390 26.63 -8.04 8.39
C PRO A 390 25.94 -8.37 7.05
N SER A 391 24.73 -8.91 7.12
CA SER A 391 23.97 -9.29 5.92
C SER A 391 23.41 -8.06 5.22
N GLY A 392 23.48 -8.04 3.88
CA GLY A 392 22.83 -7.01 3.07
C GLY A 392 23.53 -5.65 3.06
N THR A 393 24.76 -5.58 3.54
CA THR A 393 25.55 -4.33 3.55
C THR A 393 26.91 -4.51 2.91
N THR A 394 27.44 -3.40 2.40
CA THR A 394 28.82 -3.32 1.90
C THR A 394 29.64 -2.61 2.96
N ILE A 395 30.75 -3.20 3.38
CA ILE A 395 31.63 -2.59 4.38
C ILE A 395 32.38 -1.43 3.72
N PRO A 396 32.40 -0.22 4.33
CA PRO A 396 33.09 0.92 3.77
C PRO A 396 34.59 0.74 3.62
N ASP A 397 35.14 1.34 2.57
CA ASP A 397 36.58 1.33 2.27
C ASP A 397 37.43 1.97 3.37
N GLY A 398 36.83 2.74 4.29
CA GLY A 398 37.48 3.35 5.45
C GLY A 398 37.56 2.45 6.68
N PHE A 399 36.77 1.36 6.77
CA PHE A 399 36.75 0.50 7.95
C PHE A 399 38.06 -0.29 8.11
N ARG A 400 38.68 -0.23 9.29
CA ARG A 400 39.97 -0.87 9.58
C ARG A 400 39.90 -1.73 10.84
N VAL A 401 40.71 -2.78 10.86
CA VAL A 401 40.86 -3.65 12.03
C VAL A 401 42.33 -3.83 12.41
N GLN A 402 42.57 -3.94 13.72
CA GLN A 402 43.89 -4.07 14.31
C GLN A 402 44.01 -5.42 15.01
N LEU A 403 45.08 -6.17 14.72
CA LEU A 403 45.47 -7.33 15.50
C LEU A 403 46.18 -6.88 16.78
N PHE A 404 45.83 -7.48 17.91
CA PHE A 404 46.50 -7.29 19.18
C PHE A 404 47.05 -8.62 19.71
N ARG A 405 48.28 -8.59 20.23
CA ARG A 405 48.86 -9.63 21.09
C ARG A 405 48.90 -9.10 22.53
N GLY A 406 48.09 -9.67 23.41
CA GLY A 406 47.81 -9.02 24.69
C GLY A 406 47.31 -7.59 24.45
N ASN A 407 47.92 -6.58 25.04
CA ASN A 407 47.54 -5.18 24.81
C ASN A 407 48.39 -4.47 23.74
N THR A 408 49.26 -5.19 23.04
CA THR A 408 50.17 -4.62 22.05
C THR A 408 49.60 -4.81 20.65
N ALA A 409 49.43 -3.71 19.91
CA ALA A 409 49.06 -3.72 18.50
C ALA A 409 50.19 -4.37 17.67
N ILE A 410 49.82 -5.26 16.75
CA ILE A 410 50.72 -5.98 15.85
C ILE A 410 50.48 -5.51 14.42
N GLY A 411 51.48 -4.86 13.84
CA GLY A 411 51.39 -4.25 12.51
C GLY A 411 50.43 -3.06 12.46
N GLU A 412 50.26 -2.51 11.27
CA GLU A 412 49.32 -1.41 11.00
C GLU A 412 47.88 -1.93 10.88
N PRO A 413 46.86 -1.10 11.18
CA PRO A 413 45.47 -1.44 10.93
C PRO A 413 45.23 -1.78 9.45
N MET A 414 44.51 -2.87 9.20
CA MET A 414 44.25 -3.37 7.84
C MET A 414 42.82 -3.09 7.41
N ALA A 415 42.65 -2.75 6.12
CA ALA A 415 41.34 -2.77 5.48
C ALA A 415 40.84 -4.21 5.37
N LEU A 416 39.52 -4.39 5.40
CA LEU A 416 38.97 -5.72 5.13
C LEU A 416 39.15 -6.06 3.65
N PRO A 417 39.58 -7.29 3.32
CA PRO A 417 39.65 -7.74 1.93
C PRO A 417 38.24 -7.87 1.34
N GLU A 418 38.10 -8.06 0.02
CA GLU A 418 36.80 -8.43 -0.57
C GLU A 418 36.33 -9.82 -0.10
N GLY A 419 37.28 -10.74 0.12
CA GLY A 419 37.02 -12.10 0.61
C GLY A 419 36.62 -12.18 2.09
N ASN A 420 36.29 -13.40 2.54
CA ASN A 420 35.89 -13.65 3.94
C ASN A 420 37.03 -14.14 4.83
N THR A 421 38.27 -13.92 4.42
CA THR A 421 39.45 -14.36 5.16
C THR A 421 40.52 -13.30 5.13
N MET A 422 41.20 -13.09 6.27
CA MET A 422 42.37 -12.23 6.36
C MET A 422 43.45 -12.86 7.23
N SER A 423 44.69 -12.46 7.01
CA SER A 423 45.85 -13.04 7.67
C SER A 423 46.82 -11.98 8.14
N TRP A 424 47.40 -12.20 9.31
CA TRP A 424 48.51 -11.42 9.87
C TRP A 424 49.66 -12.35 10.20
N THR A 425 50.87 -11.79 10.15
CA THR A 425 52.08 -12.45 10.62
C THR A 425 52.64 -11.71 11.82
N ASP A 426 52.98 -12.45 12.87
CA ASP A 426 53.72 -11.97 14.04
C ASP A 426 54.99 -12.82 14.24
N SER A 427 55.95 -12.28 14.98
CA SER A 427 57.16 -12.99 15.40
C SER A 427 57.27 -12.90 16.92
N ILE A 428 57.24 -14.04 17.60
CA ILE A 428 57.35 -14.11 19.06
C ILE A 428 58.79 -14.46 19.41
N GLU A 429 59.45 -13.61 20.19
CA GLU A 429 60.78 -13.90 20.74
C GLU A 429 60.73 -15.14 21.64
N ARG A 430 61.69 -16.04 21.45
CA ARG A 430 61.87 -17.22 22.29
C ARG A 430 62.61 -16.82 23.56
N LEU A 431 61.95 -17.01 24.68
CA LEU A 431 62.52 -16.74 25.99
C LEU A 431 62.85 -18.05 26.70
N PRO A 432 63.66 -18.03 27.78
CA PRO A 432 64.04 -19.26 28.49
C PRO A 432 62.84 -20.08 29.01
N GLN A 433 61.73 -19.42 29.36
CA GLN A 433 60.49 -20.05 29.84
C GLN A 433 59.39 -20.05 28.77
N THR A 434 58.57 -21.09 28.79
CA THR A 434 57.35 -21.22 28.00
C THR A 434 56.37 -20.10 28.31
N ARG A 435 55.77 -19.52 27.26
CA ARG A 435 54.79 -18.43 27.38
C ARG A 435 53.56 -18.67 26.53
N THR A 436 52.41 -18.24 27.06
CA THR A 436 51.16 -18.16 26.31
C THR A 436 50.92 -16.73 25.87
N GLN A 437 50.68 -16.54 24.59
CA GLN A 437 50.27 -15.28 23.99
C GLN A 437 48.79 -15.37 23.60
N THR A 438 48.03 -14.31 23.82
CA THR A 438 46.62 -14.23 23.43
C THR A 438 46.46 -13.20 22.33
N TYR A 439 45.80 -13.58 21.24
CA TYR A 439 45.53 -12.71 20.10
C TYR A 439 44.06 -12.39 20.00
N ARG A 440 43.75 -11.12 19.73
CA ARG A 440 42.40 -10.66 19.43
C ARG A 440 42.42 -9.63 18.30
N VAL A 441 41.30 -9.47 17.62
CA VAL A 441 41.09 -8.46 16.59
C VAL A 441 40.01 -7.51 17.06
N GLU A 442 40.28 -6.22 16.94
CA GLU A 442 39.35 -5.14 17.27
C GLU A 442 39.27 -4.18 16.08
N SER A 443 38.11 -3.61 15.83
CA SER A 443 37.98 -2.51 14.88
C SER A 443 38.61 -1.24 15.43
N VAL A 444 39.20 -0.46 14.53
CA VAL A 444 39.41 0.97 14.77
C VAL A 444 38.03 1.64 14.73
N PRO A 445 37.68 2.52 15.70
CA PRO A 445 36.40 3.23 15.68
C PRO A 445 36.19 3.90 14.32
N PHE A 446 35.07 3.58 13.68
CA PHE A 446 34.73 4.08 12.37
C PHE A 446 33.24 4.36 12.30
N VAL A 447 32.91 5.61 12.03
CA VAL A 447 31.56 6.08 11.79
C VAL A 447 31.58 6.73 10.42
N GLU A 448 30.63 6.35 9.58
CA GLU A 448 30.37 6.97 8.29
C GLU A 448 28.91 7.39 8.30
N ASP A 449 28.66 8.70 8.23
CA ASP A 449 27.32 9.27 8.33
C ASP A 449 26.57 8.80 9.59
N PHE A 450 25.43 8.15 9.41
CA PHE A 450 24.58 7.64 10.49
C PHE A 450 24.93 6.20 10.89
N GLU A 451 25.94 5.60 10.25
CA GLU A 451 26.33 4.20 10.41
C GLU A 451 27.61 4.08 11.23
N GLU A 452 27.52 3.36 12.35
CA GLU A 452 28.67 2.92 13.13
C GLU A 452 29.09 1.52 12.68
N TRP A 453 30.39 1.35 12.41
CA TRP A 453 30.96 0.07 12.04
C TRP A 453 31.88 -0.44 13.16
N ALA A 454 31.52 -1.60 13.70
CA ALA A 454 32.24 -2.26 14.77
C ALA A 454 32.78 -3.62 14.33
N GLY A 455 33.88 -4.04 14.94
CA GLY A 455 34.57 -5.29 14.65
C GLY A 455 35.10 -5.92 15.93
N THR A 456 34.80 -7.20 16.14
CA THR A 456 35.27 -7.92 17.33
C THR A 456 35.60 -9.38 17.05
N SER A 457 36.62 -9.90 17.74
CA SER A 457 36.87 -11.32 17.88
C SER A 457 36.31 -11.84 19.22
N PRO A 458 35.11 -12.45 19.24
CA PRO A 458 34.44 -12.85 20.48
C PRO A 458 35.20 -13.96 21.23
N ALA A 459 36.03 -14.74 20.52
CA ALA A 459 36.94 -15.71 21.09
C ALA A 459 38.39 -15.40 20.67
N PRO A 460 39.22 -14.85 21.57
CA PRO A 460 40.64 -14.70 21.35
C PRO A 460 41.31 -16.06 21.13
N VAL A 461 42.36 -16.11 20.30
CA VAL A 461 43.16 -17.34 20.10
C VAL A 461 44.42 -17.30 20.96
N THR A 462 44.72 -18.39 21.64
CA THR A 462 45.94 -18.54 22.44
C THR A 462 46.99 -19.34 21.70
N VAL A 463 48.24 -18.90 21.79
CA VAL A 463 49.41 -19.56 21.21
C VAL A 463 50.43 -19.78 22.31
N THR A 464 50.86 -21.02 22.51
CA THR A 464 51.90 -21.37 23.46
C THR A 464 53.22 -21.52 22.71
N VAL A 465 54.24 -20.75 23.11
CA VAL A 465 55.61 -20.85 22.58
C VAL A 465 56.48 -21.47 23.67
N ASN A 466 57.15 -22.57 23.32
CA ASN A 466 58.01 -23.29 24.26
C ASN A 466 59.28 -22.50 24.58
N GLY A 467 59.72 -22.59 25.83
CA GLY A 467 60.94 -21.97 26.30
C GLY A 467 62.20 -22.56 25.65
N THR A 468 63.28 -21.78 25.60
CA THR A 468 64.59 -22.29 25.16
C THR A 468 65.29 -23.14 26.22
N ASP A 469 64.86 -23.07 27.48
CA ASP A 469 65.38 -23.87 28.59
C ASP A 469 64.24 -24.61 29.32
N PRO A 470 63.98 -25.89 28.96
CA PRO A 470 62.89 -26.66 29.56
C PRO A 470 63.07 -26.92 31.06
N SER A 471 64.25 -26.67 31.64
CA SER A 471 64.46 -26.80 33.09
C SER A 471 63.84 -25.65 33.89
N LEU A 472 63.49 -24.54 33.23
CA LEU A 472 62.87 -23.36 33.84
C LEU A 472 61.34 -23.39 33.78
N ASP A 473 60.76 -24.37 33.10
CA ASP A 473 59.31 -24.56 33.02
C ASP A 473 58.78 -25.32 34.24
N PRO A 474 57.62 -24.93 34.79
CA PRO A 474 57.04 -25.62 35.93
C PRO A 474 56.75 -27.09 35.58
N PRO A 475 56.96 -28.03 36.52
CA PRO A 475 56.67 -29.44 36.26
C PRO A 475 55.20 -29.62 35.88
N ILE A 476 54.95 -30.35 34.79
CA ILE A 476 53.60 -30.66 34.32
C ILE A 476 52.86 -31.42 35.42
N VAL A 477 51.90 -30.76 36.08
CA VAL A 477 50.96 -31.43 36.99
C VAL A 477 49.88 -32.10 36.12
N PRO A 478 49.75 -33.44 36.12
CA PRO A 478 48.71 -34.10 35.36
C PRO A 478 47.36 -33.84 36.02
N GLY A 479 46.52 -33.00 35.40
CA GLY A 479 45.11 -32.87 35.79
C GLY A 479 44.58 -31.45 35.68
N THR A 480 44.03 -31.11 34.51
CA THR A 480 42.91 -30.19 34.19
C THR A 480 43.09 -29.62 32.78
N GLY A 481 43.09 -30.50 31.77
CA GLY A 481 43.19 -30.09 30.37
C GLY A 481 41.87 -29.47 29.87
N SER A 482 41.92 -28.20 29.48
CA SER A 482 40.98 -27.62 28.53
C SER A 482 41.55 -27.81 27.11
N LEU A 483 40.79 -28.47 26.25
CA LEU A 483 41.11 -28.71 24.84
C LEU A 483 41.16 -27.37 24.09
N GLY A 484 42.33 -27.01 23.55
CA GLY A 484 42.50 -25.83 22.69
C GLY A 484 43.95 -25.46 22.35
N ALA A 485 44.95 -25.91 23.12
CA ALA A 485 46.35 -25.63 22.83
C ALA A 485 46.89 -26.56 21.73
N LEU A 486 47.16 -26.01 20.54
CA LEU A 486 47.99 -26.67 19.53
C LEU A 486 49.46 -26.62 20.00
N THR A 487 49.99 -27.74 20.48
CA THR A 487 51.42 -27.94 20.71
C THR A 487 52.03 -28.58 19.46
N GLY A 488 52.73 -27.79 18.64
CA GLY A 488 53.50 -28.29 17.50
C GLY A 488 54.92 -28.66 17.93
N SER A 489 55.28 -29.93 17.82
CA SER A 489 56.67 -30.41 17.85
C SER A 489 56.81 -31.50 16.80
N LEU A 490 57.34 -31.15 15.61
CA LEU A 490 57.81 -32.11 14.61
C LEU A 490 59.34 -32.11 14.65
N GLY A 491 59.89 -32.95 15.53
CA GLY A 491 61.30 -33.29 15.53
C GLY A 491 61.62 -34.25 14.38
N SER A 492 62.36 -33.73 13.41
CA SER A 492 63.02 -34.47 12.33
C SER A 492 63.86 -35.64 12.87
N LEU A 493 63.63 -36.85 12.34
CA LEU A 493 64.50 -38.02 12.51
C LEU A 493 64.94 -38.49 11.11
N THR A 494 66.14 -38.08 10.71
CA THR A 494 66.89 -38.64 9.57
C THR A 494 68.05 -39.49 10.08
N GLY A 495 68.02 -40.78 9.75
CA GLY A 495 69.14 -41.65 9.37
C GLY A 495 70.36 -41.83 10.28
N SER A 496 70.48 -43.01 10.91
CA SER A 496 71.36 -44.11 10.48
C SER A 496 71.14 -45.33 11.37
#